data_AF-A0A8J5KL03-F1
#
_entry.id   AF-A0A8J5KL03-F1
#
_cell.length_a   1.000
_cell.length_b   1.000
_cell.length_c   1.000
_cell.angle_alpha   90.00
_cell.angle_beta   90.00
_cell.angle_gamma   90.00
#
_symmetry.space_group_name_H-M   'P 1'
#
loop_
_entity.id
_entity.type
_entity.pdbx_description
1 polymer ?
#
loop_
_entity_poly.entity_id
_entity_poly.type
_entity_poly.pdbx_seq_one_letter_code
_entity_poly.pdbx_strand_id
1 'polypeptide(L)'
;MGWLEPLLDRIGRNWTSAVTPVIDVISDDTLEYTYSSFVAVGGFDWNLQVAERRGCVAVPWRLSRVHMLATSSGKDLYKWRSGVNVLKRNSIRLAEVWLDEYKKYYYERIGYDLGDFGDVSDRKKLRDGLSCKSFKWYLEIYPELFVPGDAVASGEGLMNDPQLGAGQCVDSPAKPEDNHKPVGLWPCHGQGGNQYWMLSKEGEIRRDEACMDYAGSDVILYPCHGSKGNQYWEYSPETSRITHGSSKKCLAISQDRKKLVMEDCNLAESRQKWKFENYDPSKKL
;
A
#
# COMPACT_ATOMS: atom_id res chain seq x y z
N MET A 1 -35.78 -0.36 10.49
CA MET A 1 -35.60 0.32 9.18
C MET A 1 -35.19 1.76 9.46
N GLY A 2 -34.22 2.29 8.72
CA GLY A 2 -33.63 3.63 8.96
C GLY A 2 -32.33 3.89 8.18
N TRP A 3 -32.05 3.11 7.13
CA TRP A 3 -30.81 3.21 6.37
C TRP A 3 -30.90 4.22 5.22
N LEU A 4 -32.11 4.52 4.74
CA LEU A 4 -32.32 5.28 3.50
C LEU A 4 -32.36 6.79 3.77
N GLU A 5 -33.04 7.19 4.83
CA GLU A 5 -33.32 8.57 5.21
C GLU A 5 -32.03 9.40 5.37
N PRO A 6 -30.96 8.92 6.04
CA PRO A 6 -29.72 9.68 6.14
C PRO A 6 -29.02 9.90 4.79
N LEU A 7 -29.15 8.94 3.86
CA LEU A 7 -28.57 9.06 2.52
C LEU A 7 -29.34 10.09 1.70
N LEU A 8 -30.67 10.01 1.70
CA LEU A 8 -31.53 10.93 0.95
C LEU A 8 -31.49 12.35 1.51
N ASP A 9 -31.42 12.54 2.83
CA ASP A 9 -31.25 13.87 3.44
C ASP A 9 -29.98 14.55 2.94
N ARG A 10 -28.86 13.82 2.83
CA ARG A 10 -27.62 14.39 2.30
C ARG A 10 -27.75 14.82 0.83
N ILE A 11 -28.34 13.97 -0.01
CA ILE A 11 -28.55 14.28 -1.43
C ILE A 11 -29.51 15.47 -1.56
N GLY A 12 -30.58 15.51 -0.75
CA GLY A 12 -31.54 16.61 -0.73
C GLY A 12 -30.91 17.95 -0.35
N ARG A 13 -29.91 17.97 0.55
CA ARG A 13 -29.16 19.19 0.92
C ARG A 13 -28.12 19.59 -0.11
N ASN A 14 -27.48 18.63 -0.77
CA ASN A 14 -26.52 18.89 -1.83
C ASN A 14 -26.58 17.80 -2.90
N TRP A 15 -27.22 18.12 -4.01
CA TRP A 15 -27.47 17.22 -5.13
C TRP A 15 -26.21 16.73 -5.83
N THR A 16 -25.07 17.40 -5.66
CA THR A 16 -23.77 16.94 -6.20
C THR A 16 -23.07 15.93 -5.28
N SER A 17 -23.69 15.54 -4.16
CA SER A 17 -23.10 14.58 -3.23
C SER A 17 -23.37 13.15 -3.67
N ALA A 18 -22.31 12.37 -3.87
CA ALA A 18 -22.40 10.91 -3.89
C ALA A 18 -22.28 10.38 -2.44
N VAL A 19 -23.19 9.50 -2.03
CA VAL A 19 -23.23 8.95 -0.66
C VAL A 19 -23.23 7.44 -0.70
N THR A 20 -22.53 6.83 0.25
CA THR A 20 -22.52 5.37 0.46
C THR A 20 -22.91 5.08 1.91
N PRO A 21 -23.76 4.06 2.17
CA PRO A 21 -23.94 3.56 3.52
C PRO A 21 -22.65 2.92 4.03
N VAL A 22 -22.56 2.73 5.34
CA VAL A 22 -21.58 1.81 5.94
C VAL A 22 -22.00 0.39 5.56
N ILE A 23 -21.06 -0.39 5.05
CA ILE A 23 -21.30 -1.77 4.61
C ILE A 23 -20.76 -2.70 5.69
N ASP A 24 -21.66 -3.46 6.30
CA ASP A 24 -21.28 -4.54 7.22
C ASP A 24 -21.34 -5.90 6.49
N VAL A 25 -20.52 -6.86 6.93
CA VAL A 25 -20.37 -8.16 6.28
C VAL A 25 -21.35 -9.17 6.87
N ILE A 26 -22.01 -9.91 5.97
CA ILE A 26 -22.68 -11.18 6.28
C ILE A 26 -21.79 -12.30 5.75
N SER A 27 -21.46 -13.25 6.63
CA SER A 27 -20.72 -14.48 6.26
C SER A 27 -21.50 -15.25 5.20
N ASP A 28 -20.87 -15.64 4.09
CA ASP A 28 -21.51 -16.46 3.06
C ASP A 28 -21.66 -17.93 3.47
N ASP A 29 -20.83 -18.41 4.39
CA ASP A 29 -20.88 -19.79 4.91
C ASP A 29 -21.97 -19.97 5.97
N THR A 30 -22.11 -19.00 6.89
CA THR A 30 -22.99 -19.11 8.07
C THR A 30 -24.21 -18.19 8.01
N LEU A 31 -24.22 -17.21 7.11
CA LEU A 31 -25.19 -16.09 7.08
C LEU A 31 -25.22 -15.27 8.37
N GLU A 32 -24.18 -15.39 9.20
CA GLU A 32 -24.06 -14.62 10.42
C GLU A 32 -23.64 -13.18 10.12
N TYR A 33 -24.31 -12.25 10.80
CA TYR A 33 -24.00 -10.83 10.74
C TYR A 33 -22.87 -10.47 11.70
N THR A 34 -21.86 -9.77 11.21
CA THR A 34 -20.81 -9.20 12.07
C THR A 34 -20.91 -7.67 12.08
N TYR A 35 -21.18 -7.10 13.25
CA TYR A 35 -21.21 -5.66 13.45
C TYR A 35 -19.78 -5.07 13.42
N SER A 36 -19.52 -4.12 12.50
CA SER A 36 -18.27 -3.36 12.52
C SER A 36 -18.39 -2.09 13.37
N SER A 37 -17.62 -2.04 14.46
CA SER A 37 -17.57 -0.92 15.40
C SER A 37 -16.76 0.28 14.89
N PHE A 38 -15.91 0.07 13.89
CA PHE A 38 -15.15 1.12 13.22
C PHE A 38 -15.78 1.44 11.86
N VAL A 39 -15.51 2.65 11.35
CA VAL A 39 -15.90 3.03 10.00
C VAL A 39 -14.64 3.15 9.18
N ALA A 40 -14.63 2.49 8.02
CA ALA A 40 -13.56 2.66 7.07
C ALA A 40 -13.92 3.69 5.99
N VAL A 41 -12.90 4.36 5.49
CA VAL A 41 -12.97 5.19 4.29
C VAL A 41 -12.36 4.37 3.16
N GLY A 42 -13.06 4.35 2.02
CA GLY A 42 -12.56 3.67 0.82
C GLY A 42 -11.37 4.41 0.25
N GLY A 43 -10.31 3.65 -0.06
CA GLY A 43 -9.10 4.11 -0.70
C GLY A 43 -8.68 3.19 -1.84
N PHE A 44 -7.49 3.42 -2.37
CA PHE A 44 -6.85 2.53 -3.33
C PHE A 44 -5.33 2.49 -3.10
N ASP A 45 -4.70 1.41 -3.58
CA ASP A 45 -3.24 1.29 -3.67
C ASP A 45 -2.75 1.63 -5.08
N TRP A 46 -1.43 1.68 -5.31
CA TRP A 46 -0.90 1.97 -6.64
C TRP A 46 -1.01 0.83 -7.65
N ASN A 47 -1.58 -0.32 -7.26
CA ASN A 47 -2.08 -1.36 -8.18
C ASN A 47 -3.53 -1.10 -8.62
N LEU A 48 -4.12 0.03 -8.18
CA LEU A 48 -5.52 0.41 -8.36
C LEU A 48 -6.51 -0.63 -7.81
N GLN A 49 -6.10 -1.32 -6.74
CA GLN A 49 -6.97 -2.19 -5.95
C GLN A 49 -7.63 -1.37 -4.84
N VAL A 50 -8.85 -1.74 -4.47
CA VAL A 50 -9.57 -1.09 -3.37
C VAL A 50 -8.83 -1.39 -2.06
N ALA A 51 -8.51 -0.34 -1.31
CA ALA A 51 -7.87 -0.42 -0.01
C ALA A 51 -8.83 0.11 1.05
N GLU A 52 -8.99 -0.64 2.15
CA GLU A 52 -9.77 -0.19 3.29
C GLU A 52 -8.86 0.58 4.25
N ARG A 53 -9.21 1.82 4.57
CA ARG A 53 -8.46 2.63 5.54
C ARG A 53 -9.31 2.97 6.74
N ARG A 54 -8.77 2.80 7.95
CA ARG A 54 -9.44 3.21 9.19
C ARG A 54 -9.59 4.72 9.19
N GLY A 55 -10.83 5.21 9.15
CA GLY A 55 -11.14 6.63 9.15
C GLY A 55 -12.03 7.03 10.32
N CYS A 56 -11.93 8.30 10.71
CA CYS A 56 -12.91 8.88 11.62
C CYS A 56 -14.08 9.44 10.79
N VAL A 57 -15.15 8.65 10.62
CA VAL A 57 -16.37 9.16 10.00
C VAL A 57 -17.27 9.77 11.08
N ALA A 58 -17.74 11.00 10.87
CA ALA A 58 -18.57 11.72 11.82
C ALA A 58 -19.84 10.93 12.19
N VAL A 59 -20.25 11.06 13.46
CA VAL A 59 -21.34 10.31 14.10
C VAL A 59 -22.64 10.21 13.26
N PRO A 60 -23.10 11.26 12.54
CA PRO A 60 -24.34 11.17 11.73
C PRO A 60 -24.30 10.11 10.63
N TRP A 61 -23.12 9.81 10.08
CA TRP A 61 -22.95 8.84 8.99
C TRP A 61 -22.92 7.39 9.46
N ARG A 62 -22.81 7.15 10.78
CA ARG A 62 -22.86 5.80 11.36
C ARG A 62 -24.27 5.19 11.35
N LEU A 63 -25.29 5.99 11.02
CA LEU A 63 -26.71 5.64 11.12
C LEU A 63 -27.24 4.91 9.87
N SER A 64 -26.64 5.12 8.70
CA SER A 64 -27.02 4.39 7.47
C SER A 64 -26.09 3.19 7.28
N ARG A 65 -26.65 1.99 7.50
CA ARG A 65 -25.94 0.71 7.35
C ARG A 65 -26.72 -0.23 6.45
N VAL A 66 -26.00 -0.89 5.56
CA VAL A 66 -26.50 -1.99 4.74
C VAL A 66 -25.59 -3.20 4.92
N HIS A 67 -26.15 -4.37 4.68
CA HIS A 67 -25.44 -5.63 4.85
C HIS A 67 -25.12 -6.23 3.49
N MET A 68 -23.86 -6.63 3.28
CA MET A 68 -23.41 -7.27 2.06
C MET A 68 -22.93 -8.68 2.37
N LEU A 69 -23.43 -9.66 1.61
CA LEU A 69 -22.91 -11.02 1.63
C LEU A 69 -21.59 -11.02 0.85
N ALA A 70 -20.48 -11.22 1.56
CA ALA A 70 -19.15 -11.25 0.97
C ALA A 70 -18.72 -12.70 0.77
N THR A 71 -18.31 -13.07 -0.44
CA THR A 71 -17.91 -14.45 -0.74
C THR A 71 -16.55 -14.76 -0.13
N SER A 72 -16.46 -15.77 0.75
CA SER A 72 -15.23 -16.19 1.43
C SER A 72 -14.20 -16.83 0.51
N SER A 73 -14.65 -17.39 -0.62
CA SER A 73 -13.81 -18.23 -1.48
C SER A 73 -12.88 -17.48 -2.45
N GLY A 74 -12.98 -16.15 -2.56
CA GLY A 74 -12.24 -15.36 -3.56
C GLY A 74 -12.48 -15.78 -5.01
N LYS A 75 -13.49 -16.62 -5.26
CA LYS A 75 -13.84 -17.12 -6.59
C LYS A 75 -14.87 -16.21 -7.22
N ASP A 76 -14.53 -15.64 -8.36
CA ASP A 76 -15.51 -14.98 -9.22
C ASP A 76 -16.60 -15.97 -9.62
N LEU A 77 -17.83 -15.69 -9.18
CA LEU A 77 -19.02 -16.45 -9.57
C LEU A 77 -19.38 -16.23 -11.05
N TYR A 78 -18.75 -15.24 -11.70
CA TYR A 78 -18.99 -14.86 -13.08
C TYR A 78 -17.89 -15.39 -14.01
N LYS A 79 -18.30 -15.87 -15.18
CA LYS A 79 -17.37 -16.29 -16.25
C LYS A 79 -16.88 -15.07 -17.03
N TRP A 80 -15.58 -14.84 -17.02
CA TRP A 80 -14.94 -13.82 -17.85
C TRP A 80 -14.68 -14.33 -19.27
N ARG A 81 -14.63 -13.41 -20.24
CA ARG A 81 -14.19 -13.74 -21.60
C ARG A 81 -12.72 -14.15 -21.56
N SER A 82 -12.38 -15.28 -22.17
CA SER A 82 -11.00 -15.76 -22.27
C SER A 82 -10.16 -14.85 -23.17
N GLY A 83 -8.88 -14.67 -22.84
CA GLY A 83 -7.91 -13.95 -23.66
C GLY A 83 -7.88 -12.42 -23.49
N VAL A 84 -8.74 -11.83 -22.67
CA VAL A 84 -8.70 -10.38 -22.35
C VAL A 84 -8.66 -10.19 -20.84
N ASN A 85 -7.61 -9.56 -20.34
CA ASN A 85 -7.57 -9.09 -18.95
C ASN A 85 -8.39 -7.79 -18.83
N VAL A 86 -9.70 -7.94 -18.63
CA VAL A 86 -10.67 -6.83 -18.58
C VAL A 86 -10.35 -5.87 -17.43
N LEU A 87 -9.91 -6.39 -16.28
CA LEU A 87 -9.57 -5.57 -15.12
C LEU A 87 -8.37 -4.67 -15.42
N LYS A 88 -7.27 -5.24 -15.94
CA LYS A 88 -6.08 -4.47 -16.35
C LYS A 88 -6.45 -3.40 -17.38
N ARG A 89 -7.23 -3.76 -18.40
CA ARG A 89 -7.69 -2.80 -19.42
C ARG A 89 -8.46 -1.63 -18.79
N ASN A 90 -9.41 -1.90 -17.90
CA ASN A 90 -10.22 -0.85 -17.27
C ASN A 90 -9.39 0.05 -16.35
N SER A 91 -8.45 -0.52 -15.60
CA SER A 91 -7.53 0.22 -14.75
C SER A 91 -6.62 1.15 -15.55
N ILE A 92 -6.09 0.71 -16.70
CA ILE A 92 -5.30 1.58 -17.60
C ILE A 92 -6.14 2.74 -18.13
N ARG A 93 -7.40 2.48 -18.53
CA ARG A 93 -8.31 3.54 -19.00
C ARG A 93 -8.59 4.58 -17.92
N LEU A 94 -8.77 4.13 -16.67
CA LEU A 94 -8.93 5.04 -15.53
C LEU A 94 -7.65 5.86 -15.32
N ALA A 95 -6.49 5.20 -15.33
CA ALA A 95 -5.18 5.83 -15.15
C ALA A 95 -4.94 6.93 -16.20
N GLU A 96 -5.22 6.64 -17.46
CA GLU A 96 -5.07 7.58 -18.57
C GLU A 96 -5.96 8.81 -18.47
N VAL A 97 -7.15 8.69 -17.88
CA VAL A 97 -8.13 9.78 -17.79
C VAL A 97 -7.96 10.60 -16.51
N TRP A 98 -7.58 9.98 -15.39
CA TRP A 98 -7.75 10.58 -14.07
C TRP A 98 -6.47 10.75 -13.24
N LEU A 99 -5.40 10.00 -13.51
CA LEU A 99 -4.21 10.00 -12.64
C LEU A 99 -3.11 10.98 -13.08
N ASP A 100 -3.33 11.75 -14.15
CA ASP A 100 -2.36 12.74 -14.66
C ASP A 100 -0.93 12.16 -14.78
N GLU A 101 0.08 12.84 -14.23
CA GLU A 101 1.47 12.38 -14.19
C GLU A 101 1.72 11.19 -13.23
N TYR A 102 0.78 10.91 -12.32
CA TYR A 102 0.88 9.85 -11.32
C TYR A 102 0.55 8.46 -11.87
N LYS A 103 -0.01 8.37 -13.08
CA LYS A 103 -0.25 7.09 -13.77
C LYS A 103 1.01 6.23 -13.93
N LYS A 104 2.20 6.85 -13.92
CA LYS A 104 3.49 6.16 -13.97
C LYS A 104 3.64 5.11 -12.87
N TYR A 105 3.13 5.37 -11.66
CA TYR A 105 3.22 4.42 -10.54
C TYR A 105 2.41 3.16 -10.80
N TYR A 106 1.23 3.30 -11.39
CA TYR A 106 0.46 2.13 -11.84
C TYR A 106 1.17 1.41 -13.00
N TYR A 107 1.77 2.15 -13.94
CA TYR A 107 2.48 1.57 -15.08
C TYR A 107 3.69 0.75 -14.67
N GLU A 108 4.47 1.22 -13.70
CA GLU A 108 5.58 0.48 -13.10
C GLU A 108 5.13 -0.88 -12.55
N ARG A 109 3.98 -0.93 -11.87
CA ARG A 109 3.43 -2.17 -11.29
C ARG A 109 3.00 -3.21 -12.34
N ILE A 110 2.55 -2.76 -13.50
CA ILE A 110 2.21 -3.65 -14.62
C ILE A 110 3.38 -3.86 -15.60
N GLY A 111 4.60 -3.43 -15.24
CA GLY A 111 5.79 -3.56 -16.07
C GLY A 111 5.72 -2.77 -17.37
N TYR A 112 4.97 -1.66 -17.38
CA TYR A 112 4.66 -0.83 -18.56
C TYR A 112 3.99 -1.57 -19.72
N ASP A 113 3.48 -2.79 -19.50
CA ASP A 113 2.70 -3.50 -20.50
C ASP A 113 1.28 -2.91 -20.56
N LEU A 114 1.09 -1.88 -21.39
CA LEU A 114 -0.20 -1.19 -21.50
C LEU A 114 -1.22 -1.98 -22.35
N GLY A 115 -0.75 -2.84 -23.25
CA GLY A 115 -1.60 -3.52 -24.24
C GLY A 115 -2.52 -2.55 -25.03
N ASP A 116 -3.60 -3.10 -25.61
CA ASP A 116 -4.69 -2.30 -26.16
C ASP A 116 -5.77 -2.04 -25.11
N PHE A 117 -5.88 -0.79 -24.66
CA PHE A 117 -6.92 -0.36 -23.74
C PHE A 117 -8.07 0.41 -24.42
N GLY A 118 -8.00 0.63 -25.74
CA GLY A 118 -8.95 1.36 -26.57
C GLY A 118 -8.98 2.87 -26.33
N ASP A 119 -9.76 3.60 -27.13
CA ASP A 119 -9.82 5.06 -27.08
C ASP A 119 -10.46 5.59 -25.78
N VAL A 120 -9.88 6.66 -25.23
CA VAL A 120 -10.32 7.38 -24.03
C VAL A 120 -10.59 8.86 -24.29
N SER A 121 -10.52 9.30 -25.56
CA SER A 121 -10.63 10.71 -25.96
C SER A 121 -11.91 11.37 -25.46
N ASP A 122 -13.06 10.71 -25.58
CA ASP A 122 -14.33 11.25 -25.11
C ASP A 122 -14.38 11.44 -23.58
N ARG A 123 -13.69 10.57 -22.82
CA ARG A 123 -13.60 10.71 -21.36
C ARG A 123 -12.67 11.84 -20.95
N LYS A 124 -11.57 12.06 -21.69
CA LYS A 124 -10.69 13.22 -21.52
C LYS A 124 -11.45 14.52 -21.84
N LYS A 125 -12.16 14.59 -22.97
CA LYS A 125 -13.02 15.74 -23.32
C LYS A 125 -14.10 16.02 -22.28
N LEU A 126 -14.73 14.98 -21.72
CA LEU A 126 -15.71 15.15 -20.64
C LEU A 126 -15.07 15.77 -19.39
N ARG A 127 -13.90 15.28 -18.98
CA ARG A 127 -13.14 15.81 -17.84
C ARG A 127 -12.81 17.30 -18.05
N ASP A 128 -12.36 17.65 -19.25
CA ASP A 128 -12.04 19.02 -19.63
C ASP A 128 -13.29 19.91 -19.64
N GLY A 129 -14.38 19.43 -20.26
CA GLY A 129 -15.65 20.17 -20.35
C GLY A 129 -16.31 20.42 -19.00
N LEU A 130 -16.11 19.53 -18.02
CA LEU A 130 -16.56 19.71 -16.64
C LEU A 130 -15.60 20.56 -15.78
N SER A 131 -14.45 20.98 -16.34
CA SER A 131 -13.40 21.72 -15.61
C SER A 131 -12.98 21.00 -14.32
N CYS A 132 -12.83 19.67 -14.39
CA CYS A 132 -12.44 18.86 -13.24
C CYS A 132 -11.06 19.27 -12.71
N LYS A 133 -10.85 19.08 -11.41
CA LYS A 133 -9.55 19.33 -10.76
C LYS A 133 -8.50 18.30 -11.20
N SER A 134 -7.24 18.63 -10.95
CA SER A 134 -6.11 17.72 -11.18
C SER A 134 -6.07 16.61 -10.13
N PHE A 135 -5.35 15.55 -10.44
CA PHE A 135 -5.10 14.46 -9.51
C PHE A 135 -4.20 14.91 -8.36
N LYS A 136 -3.26 15.84 -8.60
CA LYS A 136 -2.50 16.48 -7.53
C LYS A 136 -3.40 17.12 -6.47
N TRP A 137 -4.43 17.85 -6.88
CA TRP A 137 -5.42 18.42 -5.95
C TRP A 137 -6.20 17.32 -5.21
N TYR A 138 -6.47 16.19 -5.85
CA TYR A 138 -7.09 15.04 -5.18
C TYR A 138 -6.18 14.46 -4.07
N LEU A 139 -4.86 14.38 -4.30
CA LEU A 139 -3.90 13.93 -3.29
C LEU A 139 -3.80 14.89 -2.09
N GLU A 140 -4.07 16.18 -2.28
CA GLU A 140 -4.16 17.14 -1.17
C GLU A 140 -5.40 16.90 -0.27
N ILE A 141 -6.46 16.31 -0.83
CA ILE A 141 -7.68 15.91 -0.09
C ILE A 141 -7.53 14.52 0.53
N TYR A 142 -6.63 13.71 0.01
CA TYR A 142 -6.33 12.36 0.49
C TYR A 142 -4.86 12.23 0.98
N PRO A 143 -4.46 13.04 1.99
CA PRO A 143 -3.06 13.19 2.42
C PRO A 143 -2.45 11.93 3.04
N GLU A 144 -3.27 10.97 3.47
CA GLU A 144 -2.82 9.70 4.02
C GLU A 144 -2.34 8.72 2.94
N LEU A 145 -2.68 8.94 1.66
CA LEU A 145 -2.19 8.10 0.58
C LEU A 145 -0.68 8.30 0.42
N PHE A 146 0.08 7.24 0.66
CA PHE A 146 1.52 7.27 0.43
C PHE A 146 1.78 7.32 -1.08
N VAL A 147 2.47 8.37 -1.55
CA VAL A 147 2.88 8.52 -2.95
C VAL A 147 4.34 8.03 -3.09
N PRO A 148 4.64 7.04 -3.95
CA PRO A 148 6.00 6.50 -4.09
C PRO A 148 7.06 7.56 -4.42
N GLY A 149 6.69 8.65 -5.10
CA GLY A 149 7.59 9.77 -5.39
C GLY A 149 8.08 10.52 -4.16
N ASP A 150 7.34 10.47 -3.07
CA ASP A 150 7.65 11.17 -1.81
C ASP A 150 8.53 10.31 -0.89
N ALA A 151 8.89 9.10 -1.31
CA ALA A 151 9.80 8.24 -0.56
C ALA A 151 11.16 8.94 -0.37
N VAL A 152 11.64 8.95 0.87
CA VAL A 152 12.97 9.43 1.28
C VAL A 152 14.06 8.57 0.69
N ALA A 153 13.81 7.27 0.58
CA ALA A 153 14.68 6.34 -0.09
C ALA A 153 13.83 5.32 -0.81
N SER A 154 14.28 4.84 -1.95
CA SER A 154 13.60 3.76 -2.66
C SER A 154 14.59 3.00 -3.51
N GLY A 155 14.44 1.70 -3.55
CA GLY A 155 15.45 0.91 -4.23
C GLY A 155 15.12 -0.55 -4.32
N GLU A 156 15.77 -1.16 -5.30
CA GLU A 156 15.89 -2.59 -5.32
C GLU A 156 16.89 -3.02 -4.29
N GLY A 157 16.49 -3.97 -3.47
CA GLY A 157 17.38 -4.51 -2.48
C GLY A 157 17.69 -3.49 -1.41
N LEU A 158 17.04 -3.66 -0.27
CA LEU A 158 17.75 -3.33 0.95
C LEU A 158 18.98 -4.25 1.01
N MET A 159 20.08 -3.81 0.41
CA MET A 159 21.24 -4.65 0.12
C MET A 159 22.13 -4.70 1.35
N ASN A 160 22.57 -5.88 1.73
CA ASN A 160 23.56 -6.01 2.78
C ASN A 160 24.97 -5.66 2.27
N ASP A 161 25.93 -5.50 3.19
CA ASP A 161 27.33 -5.21 2.86
C ASP A 161 27.89 -6.24 1.84
N PRO A 162 28.39 -5.81 0.66
CA PRO A 162 29.01 -6.69 -0.32
C PRO A 162 30.20 -7.50 0.25
N GLN A 163 30.84 -7.04 1.32
CA GLN A 163 31.93 -7.76 1.98
C GLN A 163 31.48 -9.10 2.60
N LEU A 164 30.18 -9.29 2.82
CA LEU A 164 29.65 -10.56 3.33
C LEU A 164 29.49 -11.64 2.26
N GLY A 165 29.56 -11.33 0.97
CA GLY A 165 29.41 -12.32 -0.12
C GLY A 165 28.54 -11.81 -1.26
N ALA A 166 27.96 -12.73 -2.05
CA ALA A 166 26.99 -12.35 -3.08
C ALA A 166 25.84 -11.55 -2.42
N GLY A 167 25.53 -10.37 -2.98
CA GLY A 167 24.57 -9.43 -2.41
C GLY A 167 23.24 -10.11 -2.12
N GLN A 168 22.84 -10.07 -0.85
CA GLN A 168 21.52 -10.49 -0.39
C GLN A 168 20.65 -9.25 -0.24
N CYS A 169 19.42 -9.41 -0.70
CA CYS A 169 18.40 -8.39 -0.68
C CYS A 169 17.27 -8.85 0.24
N VAL A 170 16.70 -7.89 0.96
CA VAL A 170 15.42 -8.12 1.64
C VAL A 170 14.35 -8.40 0.59
N ASP A 171 13.66 -9.52 0.75
CA ASP A 171 12.72 -10.06 -0.22
C ASP A 171 11.41 -10.43 0.48
N SER A 172 10.30 -9.95 -0.06
CA SER A 172 8.99 -10.45 0.30
C SER A 172 7.99 -10.31 -0.86
N PRO A 173 7.21 -11.36 -1.18
CA PRO A 173 6.21 -11.28 -2.24
C PRO A 173 5.08 -10.25 -1.96
N ALA A 174 4.92 -9.82 -0.69
CA ALA A 174 3.88 -8.94 -0.15
C ALA A 174 2.51 -9.06 -0.82
N LYS A 175 2.07 -10.29 -1.06
CA LYS A 175 0.68 -10.55 -1.38
C LYS A 175 -0.15 -10.48 -0.09
N PRO A 176 -1.47 -10.29 -0.16
CA PRO A 176 -2.32 -10.29 1.04
C PRO A 176 -2.13 -11.53 1.92
N GLU A 177 -1.93 -12.70 1.31
CA GLU A 177 -1.65 -13.97 2.00
C GLU A 177 -0.25 -14.06 2.63
N ASP A 178 0.64 -13.12 2.32
CA ASP A 178 1.99 -13.03 2.88
C ASP A 178 2.09 -12.00 4.01
N ASN A 179 1.01 -11.27 4.29
CA ASN A 179 0.91 -10.49 5.52
C ASN A 179 1.07 -11.41 6.73
N HIS A 180 1.73 -10.90 7.76
CA HIS A 180 2.13 -11.61 8.98
C HIS A 180 3.21 -12.68 8.79
N LYS A 181 3.74 -12.87 7.57
CA LYS A 181 4.88 -13.77 7.35
C LYS A 181 6.20 -13.04 7.54
N PRO A 182 7.26 -13.74 8.01
CA PRO A 182 8.60 -13.19 8.09
C PRO A 182 9.09 -12.69 6.74
N VAL A 183 9.74 -11.53 6.74
CA VAL A 183 10.46 -11.00 5.59
C VAL A 183 11.74 -11.82 5.38
N GLY A 184 11.97 -12.22 4.14
CA GLY A 184 13.06 -13.12 3.77
C GLY A 184 14.30 -12.40 3.25
N LEU A 185 15.30 -13.23 2.94
CA LEU A 185 16.50 -12.86 2.20
C LEU A 185 16.52 -13.64 0.89
N TRP A 186 16.87 -12.98 -0.19
CA TRP A 186 17.07 -13.62 -1.48
C TRP A 186 18.23 -12.96 -2.24
N PRO A 187 18.91 -13.67 -3.15
CA PRO A 187 19.88 -13.03 -4.03
C PRO A 187 19.27 -11.83 -4.75
N CYS A 188 20.00 -10.71 -4.75
CA CYS A 188 19.59 -9.49 -5.43
C CYS A 188 19.46 -9.75 -6.93
N HIS A 189 18.29 -9.48 -7.53
CA HIS A 189 18.03 -9.82 -8.93
C HIS A 189 17.82 -8.62 -9.88
N GLY A 190 17.67 -7.39 -9.41
CA GLY A 190 17.60 -6.24 -10.31
C GLY A 190 16.30 -6.16 -11.14
N GLN A 191 15.19 -6.72 -10.63
CA GLN A 191 13.90 -6.81 -11.34
C GLN A 191 12.76 -6.11 -10.59
N GLY A 192 13.06 -5.42 -9.49
CA GLY A 192 12.11 -4.76 -8.63
C GLY A 192 11.21 -5.76 -7.92
N GLY A 193 9.90 -5.58 -8.06
CA GLY A 193 8.92 -6.55 -7.58
C GLY A 193 9.02 -6.80 -6.06
N ASN A 194 9.29 -8.04 -5.66
CA ASN A 194 9.40 -8.51 -4.27
C ASN A 194 10.65 -8.00 -3.53
N GLN A 195 11.61 -7.38 -4.24
CA GLN A 195 12.80 -6.80 -3.64
C GLN A 195 12.80 -5.27 -3.62
N TYR A 196 11.72 -4.62 -4.08
CA TYR A 196 11.63 -3.16 -4.09
C TYR A 196 11.02 -2.63 -2.79
N TRP A 197 11.77 -1.76 -2.10
CA TRP A 197 11.38 -1.17 -0.81
C TRP A 197 11.44 0.35 -0.86
N MET A 198 10.58 1.01 -0.09
CA MET A 198 10.49 2.46 0.03
C MET A 198 10.53 2.89 1.49
N LEU A 199 11.36 3.87 1.83
CA LEU A 199 11.38 4.50 3.15
C LEU A 199 10.50 5.76 3.11
N SER A 200 9.43 5.81 3.90
CA SER A 200 8.59 7.00 4.03
C SER A 200 9.27 8.08 4.88
N LYS A 201 8.79 9.33 4.75
CA LYS A 201 9.24 10.45 5.60
C LYS A 201 8.88 10.25 7.08
N GLU A 202 7.82 9.50 7.36
CA GLU A 202 7.41 9.10 8.71
C GLU A 202 8.27 7.97 9.30
N GLY A 203 9.17 7.38 8.51
CA GLY A 203 10.06 6.30 8.94
C GLY A 203 9.45 4.90 8.84
N GLU A 204 8.53 4.66 7.91
CA GLU A 204 8.06 3.31 7.60
C GLU A 204 8.87 2.73 6.43
N ILE A 205 9.29 1.47 6.53
CA ILE A 205 9.87 0.73 5.40
C ILE A 205 8.73 -0.04 4.73
N ARG A 206 8.36 0.37 3.52
CA ARG A 206 7.11 0.03 2.84
C ARG A 206 7.35 -0.79 1.57
N ARG A 207 6.38 -1.64 1.29
CA ARG A 207 6.06 -2.19 -0.03
C ARG A 207 4.56 -2.00 -0.25
N ASP A 208 4.23 -0.90 -0.93
CA ASP A 208 2.84 -0.41 -1.09
C ASP A 208 2.14 -0.17 0.26
N GLU A 209 1.10 -0.95 0.55
CA GLU A 209 0.29 -0.90 1.77
C GLU A 209 0.79 -1.86 2.87
N ALA A 210 1.84 -2.64 2.60
CA ALA A 210 2.51 -3.48 3.58
C ALA A 210 3.78 -2.80 4.10
N CYS A 211 3.93 -2.78 5.42
CA CYS A 211 5.06 -2.17 6.13
C CYS A 211 5.86 -3.26 6.86
N MET A 212 7.17 -3.04 6.95
CA MET A 212 8.04 -3.82 7.81
C MET A 212 7.68 -3.55 9.27
N ASP A 213 7.42 -4.61 10.03
CA ASP A 213 6.92 -4.55 11.40
C ASP A 213 7.77 -5.46 12.32
N TYR A 214 8.14 -4.94 13.48
CA TYR A 214 8.87 -5.69 14.50
C TYR A 214 8.26 -5.50 15.89
N ALA A 215 7.61 -6.57 16.38
CA ALA A 215 7.00 -6.64 17.70
C ALA A 215 7.81 -7.48 18.72
N GLY A 216 9.08 -7.77 18.44
CA GLY A 216 9.97 -8.48 19.37
C GLY A 216 10.42 -9.89 18.92
N SER A 217 9.84 -10.45 17.86
CA SER A 217 10.16 -11.79 17.35
C SER A 217 10.88 -11.73 15.98
N ASP A 218 10.18 -12.09 14.91
CA ASP A 218 10.68 -11.95 13.53
C ASP A 218 10.23 -10.60 12.96
N VAL A 219 10.96 -10.09 11.97
CA VAL A 219 10.53 -8.95 11.17
C VAL A 219 9.54 -9.45 10.13
N ILE A 220 8.31 -8.95 10.19
CA ILE A 220 7.21 -9.42 9.34
C ILE A 220 6.71 -8.29 8.44
N LEU A 221 5.88 -8.64 7.45
CA LEU A 221 5.01 -7.66 6.80
C LEU A 221 3.71 -7.51 7.57
N TYR A 222 3.27 -6.28 7.76
CA TYR A 222 1.99 -5.95 8.37
C TYR A 222 1.36 -4.76 7.65
N PRO A 223 0.03 -4.62 7.56
CA PRO A 223 -0.59 -3.42 7.02
C PRO A 223 -0.02 -2.13 7.62
N CYS A 224 0.36 -1.20 6.74
CA CYS A 224 0.87 0.10 7.16
C CYS A 224 -0.19 0.86 7.96
N HIS A 225 0.17 1.30 9.17
CA HIS A 225 -0.79 1.93 10.07
C HIS A 225 -0.43 3.34 10.53
N GLY A 226 0.72 3.90 10.13
CA GLY A 226 1.11 5.29 10.41
C GLY A 226 1.33 5.63 11.89
N SER A 227 1.08 4.68 12.79
CA SER A 227 1.14 4.87 14.25
C SER A 227 2.57 4.78 14.82
N LYS A 228 3.59 4.71 13.95
CA LYS A 228 5.00 4.50 14.32
C LYS A 228 5.16 3.21 15.12
N GLY A 229 5.73 3.29 16.33
CA GLY A 229 5.85 2.16 17.26
C GLY A 229 6.72 1.03 16.74
N ASN A 230 6.08 -0.09 16.42
CA ASN A 230 6.65 -1.31 15.84
C ASN A 230 6.88 -1.24 14.32
N GLN A 231 6.38 -0.20 13.65
CA GLN A 231 6.62 0.07 12.22
C GLN A 231 7.54 1.28 11.98
N TYR A 232 8.20 1.77 13.03
CA TYR A 232 9.08 2.93 12.93
C TYR A 232 10.55 2.52 12.82
N TRP A 233 11.19 2.99 11.75
CA TRP A 233 12.54 2.66 11.34
C TRP A 233 13.32 3.94 11.05
N GLU A 234 14.53 3.99 11.59
CA GLU A 234 15.49 5.07 11.35
C GLU A 234 16.59 4.54 10.44
N TYR A 235 16.75 5.16 9.27
CA TYR A 235 17.86 4.89 8.36
C TYR A 235 18.93 5.96 8.48
N SER A 236 20.17 5.51 8.73
CA SER A 236 21.39 6.33 8.76
C SER A 236 22.26 5.97 7.55
N PRO A 237 22.33 6.84 6.52
CA PRO A 237 23.17 6.59 5.34
C PRO A 237 24.67 6.64 5.65
N GLU A 238 25.08 7.38 6.70
CA GLU A 238 26.49 7.50 7.10
C GLU A 238 27.02 6.20 7.70
N THR A 239 26.18 5.52 8.47
CA THR A 239 26.54 4.23 9.08
C THR A 239 26.03 3.03 8.28
N SER A 240 25.20 3.28 7.26
CA SER A 240 24.44 2.28 6.50
C SER A 240 23.60 1.40 7.42
N ARG A 241 22.82 1.97 8.34
CA ARG A 241 22.08 1.17 9.34
C ARG A 241 20.61 1.46 9.35
N ILE A 242 19.86 0.42 9.67
CA ILE A 242 18.43 0.49 9.95
C ILE A 242 18.23 0.13 11.41
N THR A 243 17.77 1.12 12.16
CA THR A 243 17.49 0.98 13.59
C THR A 243 15.99 1.01 13.80
N HIS A 244 15.49 0.05 14.56
CA HIS A 244 14.09 0.04 14.96
C HIS A 244 13.88 1.06 16.07
N GLY A 245 12.94 1.98 15.87
CA GLY A 245 12.86 3.18 16.68
C GLY A 245 12.46 2.95 18.13
N SER A 246 11.65 1.92 18.44
CA SER A 246 11.20 1.63 19.81
C SER A 246 12.14 0.67 20.57
N SER A 247 12.60 -0.41 19.93
CA SER A 247 13.51 -1.38 20.58
C SER A 247 14.97 -0.95 20.58
N LYS A 248 15.33 0.04 19.75
CA LYS A 248 16.71 0.50 19.51
C LYS A 248 17.67 -0.61 19.04
N LYS A 249 17.11 -1.73 18.54
CA LYS A 249 17.86 -2.81 17.89
C LYS A 249 18.08 -2.48 16.42
N CYS A 250 19.09 -3.11 15.84
CA CYS A 250 19.45 -2.95 14.43
C CYS A 250 19.05 -4.19 13.64
N LEU A 251 18.56 -3.96 12.42
CA LEU A 251 18.28 -5.02 11.47
C LEU A 251 19.60 -5.67 11.07
N ALA A 252 19.64 -7.01 11.06
CA ALA A 252 20.83 -7.76 10.68
C ALA A 252 20.46 -9.03 9.90
N ILE A 253 21.43 -9.56 9.16
CA ILE A 253 21.37 -10.92 8.63
C ILE A 253 21.85 -11.90 9.70
N SER A 254 21.16 -13.03 9.87
CA SER A 254 21.57 -14.08 10.81
C SER A 254 22.97 -14.63 10.49
N GLN A 255 23.66 -15.21 11.47
CA GLN A 255 25.02 -15.76 11.25
C GLN A 255 25.07 -16.85 10.15
N ASP A 256 24.01 -17.66 10.04
CA ASP A 256 23.85 -18.68 9.00
C ASP A 256 23.32 -18.13 7.67
N ARG A 257 23.04 -16.81 7.60
CA ARG A 257 22.57 -16.05 6.43
C ARG A 257 21.25 -16.53 5.83
N LYS A 258 20.41 -17.15 6.65
CA LYS A 258 19.12 -17.70 6.21
C LYS A 258 17.95 -16.77 6.48
N LYS A 259 18.07 -15.82 7.42
CA LYS A 259 16.96 -14.94 7.79
C LYS A 259 17.42 -13.57 8.30
N LEU A 260 16.45 -12.66 8.36
CA LEU A 260 16.59 -11.40 9.07
C LEU A 260 16.43 -11.62 10.58
N VAL A 261 17.20 -10.86 11.35
CA VAL A 261 17.16 -10.85 12.81
C VAL A 261 17.31 -9.42 13.32
N MET A 262 16.86 -9.19 14.56
CA MET A 262 17.06 -7.92 15.27
C MET A 262 18.08 -8.13 16.39
N GLU A 263 19.21 -7.43 16.30
CA GLU A 263 20.32 -7.56 17.22
C GLU A 263 20.66 -6.22 17.89
N ASP A 264 21.44 -6.27 18.96
CA ASP A 264 21.97 -5.03 19.54
C ASP A 264 22.90 -4.35 18.54
N CYS A 265 22.77 -3.04 18.50
CA CYS A 265 23.43 -2.24 17.49
C CYS A 265 24.96 -2.23 17.67
N ASN A 266 25.71 -2.82 16.71
CA ASN A 266 27.18 -2.78 16.62
C ASN A 266 27.66 -2.15 15.30
N LEU A 267 28.49 -1.10 15.36
CA LEU A 267 29.04 -0.40 14.18
C LEU A 267 30.09 -1.21 13.40
N ALA A 268 30.78 -2.14 14.05
CA ALA A 268 31.79 -2.99 13.42
C ALA A 268 31.16 -4.20 12.70
N GLU A 269 29.89 -4.49 12.93
CA GLU A 269 29.21 -5.66 12.40
C GLU A 269 28.72 -5.40 10.97
N SER A 270 29.31 -6.07 9.99
CA SER A 270 28.92 -5.94 8.58
C SER A 270 27.53 -6.50 8.31
N ARG A 271 27.04 -7.47 9.10
CA ARG A 271 25.68 -8.03 8.96
C ARG A 271 24.58 -7.03 9.24
N GLN A 272 24.90 -5.92 9.91
CA GLN A 272 23.98 -4.82 10.25
C GLN A 272 24.03 -3.66 9.26
N LYS A 273 24.81 -3.79 8.18
CA LYS A 273 24.94 -2.73 7.18
C LYS A 273 24.00 -2.97 6.01
N TRP A 274 23.20 -1.96 5.70
CA TRP A 274 22.16 -1.92 4.69
C TRP A 274 22.30 -0.69 3.80
N LYS A 275 22.24 -0.89 2.50
CA LYS A 275 22.22 0.18 1.51
C LYS A 275 20.80 0.34 0.97
N PHE A 276 20.23 1.51 1.16
CA PHE A 276 19.05 1.96 0.42
C PHE A 276 19.52 2.68 -0.83
N GLU A 277 18.92 2.36 -1.98
CA GLU A 277 19.13 3.16 -3.19
C GLU A 277 18.30 4.45 -3.14
N ASN A 278 18.65 5.40 -4.02
CA ASN A 278 17.93 6.67 -4.22
C ASN A 278 17.59 7.42 -2.93
N TYR A 279 18.47 7.36 -1.91
CA TYR A 279 18.29 8.12 -0.69
C TYR A 279 18.43 9.61 -0.98
N ASP A 280 17.38 10.37 -0.64
CA ASP A 280 17.30 11.81 -0.79
C ASP A 280 17.00 12.45 0.57
N PRO A 281 18.00 13.06 1.24
CA PRO A 281 17.81 13.67 2.55
C PRO A 281 16.88 14.89 2.51
N SER A 282 16.65 15.51 1.34
CA SER A 282 15.78 16.70 1.24
C SER A 282 14.30 16.38 1.50
N LYS A 283 13.90 15.10 1.39
CA LYS A 283 12.53 14.63 1.60
C LYS A 283 12.20 14.27 3.07
N LYS A 284 13.17 14.37 3.99
CA LYS A 284 12.94 14.14 5.44
C LYS A 284 12.30 15.34 6.17
N LEU A 285 12.16 16.49 5.50
CA LEU A 285 11.74 17.76 6.09
C LEU A 285 10.25 17.81 6.44
#